data_AF-A0A2A2GCT2-F1
#
_entry.id   AF-A0A2A2GCT2-F1
#
_cell.length_a   1.000
_cell.length_b   1.000
_cell.length_c   1.000
_cell.angle_alpha   90.00
_cell.angle_beta   90.00
_cell.angle_gamma   90.00
#
_symmetry.space_group_name_H-M   'P 1'
#
loop_
_entity.id
_entity.type
_entity.pdbx_description
1 polymer ?
#
loop_
_entity_poly.entity_id
_entity_poly.type
_entity_poly.pdbx_seq_one_letter_code
_entity_poly.pdbx_strand_id
1 'polypeptide(L)'
;MNNVANQLKKLIKINRKILNQLHKDEADIGLLQKRFDERGNQTDEFIKITSEVNADSFTEKEKESLKKLFNRFNQQQQKIQEAFTYILEESKGRLNDAIKTNKAEKSYKLLKR
;
A
#
# COMPACT_ATOMS: atom_id res chain seq x y z
N MET A 1 9.10 -9.76 24.67
CA MET A 1 9.28 -8.94 23.45
C MET A 1 8.11 -7.96 23.41
N ASN A 2 8.37 -6.64 23.41
CA ASN A 2 7.37 -5.58 23.51
C ASN A 2 6.21 -5.74 22.48
N ASN A 3 4.96 -5.69 22.95
CA ASN A 3 3.75 -5.90 22.14
C ASN A 3 3.68 -4.88 20.98
N VAL A 4 4.05 -3.62 21.22
CA VAL A 4 4.10 -2.55 20.21
C VAL A 4 5.08 -2.91 19.08
N ALA A 5 6.28 -3.36 19.41
CA ALA A 5 7.30 -3.72 18.43
C ALA A 5 6.87 -4.91 17.55
N ASN A 6 6.16 -5.88 18.15
CA ASN A 6 5.66 -7.05 17.42
C ASN A 6 4.57 -6.65 16.40
N GLN A 7 3.64 -5.79 16.79
CA GLN A 7 2.61 -5.30 15.88
C GLN A 7 3.21 -4.47 14.74
N LEU A 8 4.20 -3.63 15.03
CA LEU A 8 4.92 -2.88 13.99
C LEU A 8 5.64 -3.79 12.99
N LYS A 9 6.24 -4.90 13.46
CA LYS A 9 6.83 -5.92 12.59
C LYS A 9 5.78 -6.61 11.70
N LYS A 10 4.57 -6.88 12.22
CA LYS A 10 3.47 -7.43 11.41
C LYS A 10 3.05 -6.45 10.31
N LEU A 11 2.84 -5.18 10.65
CA LEU A 11 2.52 -4.12 9.68
C LEU A 11 3.59 -3.99 8.59
N ILE A 12 4.88 -4.01 8.96
CA ILE A 12 6.00 -4.01 8.00
C ILE A 12 5.96 -5.24 7.08
N LYS A 13 5.60 -6.41 7.62
CA LYS A 13 5.48 -7.64 6.82
C LYS A 13 4.34 -7.52 5.82
N ILE A 14 3.19 -6.96 6.22
CA ILE A 14 2.06 -6.71 5.33
C ILE A 14 2.44 -5.70 4.24
N ASN A 15 3.07 -4.58 4.59
CA ASN A 15 3.57 -3.60 3.63
C ASN A 15 4.54 -4.22 2.61
N ARG A 16 5.44 -5.11 3.06
CA ARG A 16 6.33 -5.85 2.14
C ARG A 16 5.55 -6.74 1.17
N LYS A 17 4.50 -7.42 1.64
CA LYS A 17 3.61 -8.19 0.76
C LYS A 17 2.96 -7.26 -0.28
N ILE A 18 2.42 -6.11 0.14
CA ILE A 18 1.78 -5.14 -0.77
C ILE A 18 2.79 -4.67 -1.84
N LEU A 19 3.97 -4.21 -1.44
CA LEU A 19 5.02 -3.78 -2.37
C LEU A 19 5.40 -4.87 -3.38
N ASN A 20 5.59 -6.11 -2.91
CA ASN A 20 5.91 -7.23 -3.78
C ASN A 20 4.80 -7.54 -4.81
N GLN A 21 3.55 -7.18 -4.51
CA GLN A 21 2.44 -7.37 -5.43
C GLN A 21 2.30 -6.20 -6.41
N LEU A 22 2.65 -4.98 -5.99
CA LEU A 22 2.65 -3.79 -6.85
C LEU A 22 3.78 -3.80 -7.89
N HIS A 23 4.90 -4.46 -7.59
CA HIS A 23 6.02 -4.59 -8.54
C HIS A 23 5.85 -5.73 -9.55
N LYS A 24 4.70 -6.42 -9.57
CA LYS A 24 4.43 -7.42 -10.61
C LYS A 24 3.81 -6.73 -11.82
N ASP A 25 4.18 -7.20 -13.01
CA ASP A 25 3.69 -6.68 -14.30
C ASP A 25 2.15 -6.67 -14.38
N GLU A 26 1.51 -7.67 -13.77
CA GLU A 26 0.07 -7.70 -13.53
C GLU A 26 -0.22 -7.78 -12.03
N ALA A 27 -0.50 -6.63 -11.44
CA ALA A 27 -0.92 -6.54 -10.06
C ALA A 27 -2.32 -7.15 -9.89
N ASP A 28 -2.41 -8.33 -9.27
CA ASP A 28 -3.68 -8.89 -8.79
C ASP A 28 -4.37 -7.93 -7.80
N ILE A 29 -5.37 -7.20 -8.30
CA ILE A 29 -6.16 -6.21 -7.57
C ILE A 29 -6.92 -6.84 -6.41
N GLY A 30 -7.48 -8.05 -6.60
CA GLY A 30 -8.22 -8.75 -5.55
C GLY A 30 -7.31 -9.14 -4.38
N LEU A 31 -6.09 -9.59 -4.68
CA LEU A 31 -5.08 -9.88 -3.65
C LEU A 31 -4.55 -8.61 -2.98
N LEU A 32 -4.39 -7.51 -3.71
CA LEU A 32 -4.04 -6.22 -3.13
C LEU A 32 -5.10 -5.74 -2.15
N GLN A 33 -6.38 -5.78 -2.53
CA GLN A 33 -7.49 -5.40 -1.65
C GLN A 33 -7.47 -6.19 -0.34
N LYS A 34 -7.38 -7.54 -0.41
CA LYS A 34 -7.26 -8.38 0.79
C LYS A 34 -6.08 -8.00 1.69
N ARG A 35 -4.95 -7.58 1.11
CA ARG A 35 -3.76 -7.16 1.87
C ARG A 35 -3.94 -5.77 2.50
N PHE A 36 -4.67 -4.88 1.86
CA PHE A 36 -5.06 -3.59 2.46
C PHE A 36 -6.04 -3.77 3.60
N ASP A 37 -7.00 -4.69 3.47
CA ASP A 37 -7.92 -5.05 4.55
C ASP A 37 -7.15 -5.68 5.74
N GLU A 38 -6.21 -6.59 5.47
CA GLU A 38 -5.30 -7.17 6.48
C GLU A 38 -4.52 -6.04 7.20
N ARG A 39 -4.01 -5.07 6.44
CA ARG A 39 -3.29 -3.91 6.98
C ARG A 39 -4.18 -3.02 7.84
N GLY A 40 -5.42 -2.76 7.43
CA GLY A 40 -6.40 -1.96 8.16
C GLY A 40 -6.70 -2.57 9.53
N ASN A 41 -7.11 -3.84 9.54
CA ASN A 41 -7.39 -4.59 10.76
C ASN A 41 -6.19 -4.60 11.72
N GLN A 42 -4.98 -4.80 11.17
CA GLN A 42 -3.75 -4.81 11.96
C GLN A 42 -3.39 -3.42 12.52
N THR A 43 -3.77 -2.35 11.81
CA THR A 43 -3.57 -0.96 12.26
C THR A 43 -4.52 -0.63 13.41
N ASP A 44 -5.76 -1.10 13.36
CA ASP A 44 -6.72 -0.93 14.46
C ASP A 44 -6.24 -1.65 15.73
N GLU A 45 -5.72 -2.87 15.61
CA GLU A 45 -5.11 -3.60 16.72
C GLU A 45 -3.88 -2.85 17.27
N PHE A 46 -3.05 -2.28 16.38
CA PHE A 46 -1.89 -1.49 16.77
C PHE A 46 -2.29 -0.25 17.58
N ILE A 47 -3.30 0.50 17.13
CA ILE A 47 -3.81 1.70 17.81
C ILE A 47 -4.28 1.33 19.23
N LYS A 48 -5.08 0.28 19.37
CA LYS A 48 -5.55 -0.21 20.68
C LYS A 48 -4.38 -0.49 21.62
N ILE A 49 -3.41 -1.29 21.18
CA ILE A 49 -2.24 -1.64 21.99
C ILE A 49 -1.43 -0.39 22.35
N THR A 50 -1.24 0.55 21.42
CA THR A 50 -0.47 1.77 21.72
C THR A 50 -1.19 2.71 22.69
N SER A 51 -2.52 2.69 22.72
CA SER A 51 -3.30 3.51 23.67
C SER A 51 -3.25 3.02 25.11
N GLU A 52 -2.93 1.74 25.31
CA GLU A 52 -2.85 1.09 26.62
C GLU A 52 -1.43 1.10 27.21
N VAL A 53 -0.44 1.51 26.43
CA VAL A 53 0.98 1.41 26.78
C VAL A 53 1.53 2.76 27.20
N ASN A 54 2.12 2.81 28.40
CA ASN A 54 2.85 3.97 28.86
C ASN A 54 4.21 4.07 28.13
N ALA A 55 4.41 5.12 27.34
CA ALA A 55 5.65 5.36 26.59
C ALA A 55 6.90 5.51 27.49
N ASP A 56 6.71 5.96 28.73
CA ASP A 56 7.80 6.14 29.70
C ASP A 56 8.30 4.81 30.29
N SER A 57 7.52 3.73 30.11
CA SER A 57 7.93 2.38 30.55
C SER A 57 9.02 1.76 29.67
N PHE A 58 9.33 2.37 28.52
CA PHE A 58 10.35 1.88 27.61
C PHE A 58 11.75 2.33 27.98
N THR A 59 12.69 1.39 27.93
CA THR A 59 14.11 1.72 27.97
C THR A 59 14.52 2.51 26.72
N GLU A 60 15.59 3.31 26.81
CA GLU A 60 16.13 4.04 25.64
C GLU A 60 16.48 3.12 24.47
N LYS A 61 16.98 1.91 24.76
CA LYS A 61 17.26 0.88 23.75
C LYS A 61 15.99 0.43 23.03
N GLU A 62 14.88 0.28 23.75
CA GLU A 62 13.59 -0.09 23.16
C GLU A 62 12.99 1.06 22.35
N LYS A 63 13.07 2.29 22.85
CA LYS A 63 12.64 3.49 22.11
C LYS A 63 13.39 3.62 20.78
N GLU A 64 14.71 3.45 20.79
CA GLU A 64 15.52 3.49 19.57
C GLU A 64 15.17 2.34 18.60
N SER A 65 14.93 1.13 19.13
CA SER A 65 14.46 0.01 18.31
C SER A 65 13.08 0.27 17.69
N LEU A 66 12.14 0.85 18.45
CA LEU A 66 10.81 1.21 17.96
C LEU A 66 10.91 2.30 16.89
N LYS A 67 11.73 3.33 17.10
CA LYS A 67 11.99 4.40 16.14
C LYS A 67 12.49 3.84 14.80
N LYS A 68 13.44 2.89 14.83
CA LYS A 68 13.92 2.21 13.62
C LYS A 68 12.82 1.45 12.89
N LEU A 69 11.95 0.73 13.62
CA LEU A 69 10.82 0.04 13.03
C LEU A 69 9.82 1.03 12.41
N PHE A 70 9.51 2.12 13.11
CA PHE A 70 8.57 3.14 12.65
C PHE A 70 9.06 3.83 11.37
N ASN A 71 10.34 4.20 11.33
CA ASN A 71 10.98 4.75 10.14
C ASN A 71 10.89 3.79 8.95
N ARG A 72 11.14 2.49 9.19
CA ARG A 72 11.01 1.47 8.15
C ARG A 72 9.57 1.32 7.65
N PHE A 73 8.60 1.34 8.56
CA PHE A 73 7.18 1.32 8.20
C PHE A 73 6.81 2.53 7.31
N ASN A 74 7.22 3.74 7.71
CA ASN A 74 6.96 4.97 6.95
C ASN A 74 7.61 4.95 5.57
N GLN A 75 8.87 4.51 5.46
CA GLN A 75 9.55 4.37 4.17
C GLN A 75 8.82 3.39 3.25
N GLN A 76 8.31 2.27 3.78
CA GLN A 76 7.51 1.33 2.99
C GLN A 76 6.18 1.94 2.57
N GLN A 77 5.53 2.71 3.45
CA GLN A 77 4.28 3.39 3.13
C GLN A 77 4.44 4.40 1.99
N GLN A 78 5.53 5.18 2.00
CA GLN A 78 5.86 6.11 0.90
C GLN A 78 6.02 5.36 -0.43
N LYS A 79 6.79 4.26 -0.44
CA LYS A 79 6.98 3.44 -1.65
C LYS A 79 5.66 2.84 -2.17
N ILE A 80 4.77 2.42 -1.26
CA ILE A 80 3.44 1.94 -1.65
C ILE A 80 2.66 3.07 -2.34
N GLN A 81 2.66 4.26 -1.76
CA GLN A 81 1.95 5.41 -2.31
C GLN A 81 2.50 5.85 -3.68
N GLU A 82 3.82 5.88 -3.84
CA GLU A 82 4.49 6.17 -5.11
C GLU A 82 4.11 5.14 -6.18
N ALA A 83 4.20 3.84 -5.87
CA ALA A 83 3.83 2.77 -6.79
C ALA A 83 2.35 2.82 -7.19
N PHE A 84 1.44 3.09 -6.23
CA PHE A 84 0.03 3.27 -6.54
C PHE A 84 -0.23 4.47 -7.44
N THR A 85 0.43 5.59 -7.18
CA THR A 85 0.30 6.80 -8.00
C THR A 85 0.74 6.52 -9.43
N TYR A 86 1.86 5.84 -9.61
CA TYR A 86 2.35 5.42 -10.92
C TYR A 86 1.34 4.53 -11.67
N ILE A 87 0.85 3.47 -11.03
CA ILE A 87 -0.12 2.54 -11.64
C ILE A 87 -1.43 3.26 -12.01
N LEU A 88 -1.89 4.20 -11.19
CA LEU A 88 -3.09 4.99 -11.46
C LEU A 88 -2.90 5.89 -12.69
N GLU A 89 -1.77 6.59 -12.79
CA GLU A 89 -1.47 7.44 -13.95
C GLU A 89 -1.32 6.62 -15.24
N GLU A 90 -0.64 5.46 -15.18
CA GLU A 90 -0.52 4.56 -16.32
C GLU A 90 -1.90 4.03 -16.77
N SER A 91 -2.75 3.63 -15.81
CA SER A 91 -4.10 3.14 -16.09
C SER A 91 -4.98 4.21 -16.74
N LYS A 92 -4.89 5.47 -16.30
CA LYS A 92 -5.57 6.60 -16.93
C LYS A 92 -5.10 6.83 -18.37
N GLY A 93 -3.79 6.71 -18.62
CA GLY A 93 -3.21 6.79 -19.97
C GLY A 93 -3.81 5.75 -20.90
N ARG A 94 -3.75 4.47 -20.50
CA ARG A 94 -4.31 3.35 -21.26
C ARG A 94 -5.81 3.51 -21.54
N LEU A 95 -6.59 3.97 -20.55
CA LEU A 95 -8.03 4.23 -20.72
C LEU A 95 -8.30 5.34 -21.73
N ASN A 96 -7.56 6.45 -21.65
CA ASN A 96 -7.71 7.56 -22.60
C ASN A 96 -7.40 7.12 -24.04
N ASP A 97 -6.37 6.30 -24.23
CA ASP A 97 -6.04 5.77 -25.55
C ASP A 97 -7.11 4.81 -26.06
N ALA A 98 -7.64 3.93 -25.21
CA ALA A 98 -8.78 3.06 -25.56
C ALA A 98 -10.02 3.87 -25.98
N ILE A 99 -10.33 4.97 -25.28
CA ILE A 99 -11.43 5.87 -25.63
C ILE A 99 -11.20 6.52 -27.00
N LYS A 100 -9.99 7.02 -27.26
CA LYS A 100 -9.63 7.63 -28.56
C LYS A 100 -9.76 6.63 -29.69
N THR A 101 -9.24 5.41 -29.52
CA THR A 101 -9.34 4.32 -30.50
C THR A 101 -10.80 3.98 -30.80
N ASN A 102 -11.63 3.80 -29.77
CA ASN A 102 -13.06 3.53 -29.94
C ASN A 102 -13.78 4.67 -30.69
N LYS A 103 -13.45 5.93 -30.38
CA LYS A 103 -13.99 7.10 -31.10
C LYS A 103 -13.58 7.10 -32.58
N ALA A 104 -12.31 6.83 -32.87
CA ALA A 104 -11.79 6.76 -34.23
C ALA A 104 -12.45 5.63 -35.05
N GLU A 105 -12.58 4.44 -34.45
CA GLU A 105 -13.27 3.29 -35.07
C GLU A 105 -14.74 3.60 -35.38
N LYS A 106 -15.45 4.25 -34.46
CA LYS A 106 -16.84 4.68 -34.69
C LYS A 106 -16.95 5.69 -35.83
N SER A 107 -16.08 6.69 -35.88
CA SER A 107 -16.04 7.67 -36.98
C SER A 107 -15.76 7.00 -38.32
N TYR A 108 -14.83 6.05 -38.37
CA TYR A 108 -14.49 5.32 -39.60
C TYR A 108 -15.64 4.41 -40.08
N LYS A 109 -16.36 3.77 -39.16
CA LYS A 109 -17.58 2.99 -39.50
C LYS A 109 -18.71 3.85 -40.08
N LEU A 110 -18.82 5.11 -39.66
CA LEU A 110 -19.80 6.06 -40.22
C LEU A 110 -19.45 6.51 -41.64
N LEU A 111 -18.16 6.68 -41.95
CA LEU A 111 -17.68 7.09 -43.29
C LEU A 111 -17.72 5.97 -44.34
N LYS A 112 -17.83 4.71 -43.91
CA LYS A 112 -17.97 3.52 -44.79
C LYS A 112 -19.43 3.19 -45.15
N ARG A 113 -20.41 3.96 -44.64
CA ARG A 113 -21.82 3.88 -45.02
C ARG A 113 -22.14 4.95 -46.03
#